data_AF-A0A350XJH0-F1
#
_entry.id   AF-A0A350XJH0-F1
#
_cell.length_a   1.000
_cell.length_b   1.000
_cell.length_c   1.000
_cell.angle_alpha   90.00
_cell.angle_beta   90.00
_cell.angle_gamma   90.00
#
_symmetry.space_group_name_H-M   'P 1'
#
loop_
_entity.id
_entity.type
_entity.pdbx_description
1 polymer ?
#
loop_
_entity_poly.entity_id
_entity_poly.type
_entity_poly.pdbx_seq_one_letter_code
_entity_poly.pdbx_strand_id
1 'polypeptide(L)'
;VQGLSGVLATILGKNIALGSIVILFFVGLISSVVPNIPLVVAMVPLLKQYVVNVGLVGTEVLSPDFQGQFPPEVLPLFYAMMFGATLGGNGTLVGASSNIVAAGIAEQHGRRITFQRFLRYGIPVMTLQLITSALFVIVRFLL
;
A
#
# COMPACT_ATOMS: atom_id res chain seq x y z
N VAL A 1 0.06 17.80 17.00
CA VAL A 1 0.91 16.82 16.28
C VAL A 1 1.09 15.58 17.16
N GLN A 2 0.07 14.73 17.27
CA GLN A 2 0.15 13.45 17.99
C GLN A 2 -0.68 12.43 17.21
N GLY A 3 -0.04 11.66 16.34
CA GLY A 3 -0.69 10.68 15.45
C GLY A 3 0.26 10.18 14.36
N LEU A 4 -0.09 9.09 13.68
CA LEU A 4 0.76 8.45 12.67
C LEU A 4 1.10 9.40 11.50
N SER A 5 0.17 10.30 11.13
CA SER A 5 0.40 11.33 10.12
C SER A 5 1.46 12.35 10.53
N GLY A 6 1.60 12.64 11.83
CA GLY A 6 2.66 13.50 12.36
C GLY A 6 4.04 12.83 12.28
N VAL A 7 4.11 11.53 12.55
CA VAL A 7 5.36 10.74 12.39
C VAL A 7 5.80 10.72 10.93
N LEU A 8 4.86 10.49 9.99
CA LEU A 8 5.16 10.58 8.56
C LEU A 8 5.63 11.98 8.16
N ALA A 9 5.04 13.05 8.70
CA ALA A 9 5.46 14.42 8.44
C ALA A 9 6.90 14.68 8.90
N THR A 10 7.30 14.17 10.06
CA THR A 10 8.68 14.33 10.56
C THR A 10 9.70 13.50 9.78
N ILE A 11 9.34 12.27 9.40
CA ILE A 11 10.26 11.34 8.72
C ILE A 11 10.40 11.68 7.23
N LEU A 12 9.29 11.94 6.55
CA LEU A 12 9.25 12.09 5.09
C LEU A 12 9.28 13.56 4.65
N GLY A 13 8.81 14.49 5.51
CA GLY A 13 8.70 15.90 5.16
C GLY A 13 7.90 16.11 3.87
N LYS A 14 8.37 17.04 3.02
CA LYS A 14 7.80 17.30 1.69
C LYS A 14 8.41 16.43 0.57
N ASN A 15 9.26 15.46 0.91
CA ASN A 15 9.91 14.62 -0.09
C ASN A 15 8.96 13.51 -0.57
N ILE A 16 8.18 13.83 -1.61
CA ILE A 16 7.20 12.89 -2.19
C ILE A 16 7.86 11.64 -2.75
N ALA A 17 9.06 11.76 -3.32
CA ALA A 17 9.79 10.62 -3.86
C ALA A 17 10.05 9.58 -2.77
N LEU A 18 10.71 10.01 -1.69
CA LEU A 18 11.00 9.14 -0.55
C LEU A 18 9.71 8.64 0.10
N GLY A 19 8.72 9.52 0.28
CA GLY A 19 7.44 9.16 0.87
C GLY A 19 6.70 8.07 0.10
N SER A 20 6.70 8.14 -1.24
CA SER A 20 6.04 7.16 -2.09
C SER A 20 6.70 5.79 -1.96
N ILE A 21 8.04 5.74 -1.97
CA ILE A 21 8.76 4.47 -1.82
C ILE A 21 8.54 3.85 -0.43
N VAL A 22 8.66 4.65 0.63
CA VAL A 22 8.44 4.18 2.00
C VAL A 22 7.01 3.66 2.17
N ILE A 23 6.01 4.40 1.69
CA ILE A 23 4.61 4.00 1.77
C ILE A 23 4.35 2.72 0.98
N LEU A 24 4.91 2.59 -0.23
CA LEU A 24 4.74 1.38 -1.05
C LEU A 24 5.18 0.12 -0.29
N PHE A 25 6.40 0.13 0.26
CA PHE A 25 6.92 -1.03 0.97
C PHE A 25 6.23 -1.23 2.33
N PHE A 26 5.97 -0.16 3.07
CA PHE A 26 5.31 -0.25 4.37
C PHE A 26 3.90 -0.83 4.25
N VAL A 27 3.08 -0.27 3.34
CA VAL A 27 1.73 -0.76 3.07
C VAL A 27 1.77 -2.17 2.48
N GLY A 28 2.74 -2.45 1.59
CA GLY A 28 2.94 -3.79 1.04
C GLY A 28 3.19 -4.86 2.11
N LEU A 29 4.07 -4.58 3.07
CA LEU A 29 4.36 -5.49 4.16
C LEU A 29 3.15 -5.71 5.07
N ILE A 30 2.43 -4.65 5.44
CA ILE A 30 1.20 -4.76 6.24
C ILE A 30 0.13 -5.55 5.48
N SER A 31 -0.02 -5.30 4.18
CA SER A 31 -1.01 -5.97 3.34
C SER A 31 -0.76 -7.47 3.20
N SER A 32 0.46 -7.94 3.46
CA SER A 32 0.78 -9.37 3.49
C SER A 32 -0.02 -10.13 4.55
N VAL A 33 -0.54 -9.44 5.57
CA VAL A 33 -1.35 -10.01 6.66
C VAL A 33 -2.71 -9.34 6.81
N VAL A 34 -2.86 -8.09 6.37
CA VAL A 34 -4.13 -7.34 6.42
C VAL A 34 -4.75 -7.29 5.02
N PRO A 35 -6.04 -7.65 4.85
CA PRO A 35 -6.70 -7.57 3.56
C PRO A 35 -6.67 -6.16 2.95
N ASN A 36 -6.59 -6.11 1.62
CA ASN A 36 -6.37 -4.89 0.86
C ASN A 36 -7.44 -3.81 1.12
N ILE A 37 -8.72 -4.19 1.17
CA ILE A 37 -9.85 -3.26 1.35
C ILE A 37 -9.78 -2.49 2.68
N PRO A 38 -9.76 -3.15 3.87
CA PRO A 38 -9.68 -2.44 5.13
C PRO A 38 -8.38 -1.64 5.29
N LEU A 39 -7.27 -2.12 4.72
CA LEU A 39 -6.01 -1.38 4.74
C LEU A 39 -6.10 -0.06 3.98
N VAL A 40 -6.67 -0.08 2.77
CA VAL A 40 -6.90 1.13 1.97
C VAL A 40 -7.84 2.10 2.68
N VAL A 41 -8.92 1.59 3.27
CA VAL A 41 -9.89 2.42 4.02
C VAL A 41 -9.22 3.16 5.17
N ALA A 42 -8.26 2.53 5.85
CA ALA A 42 -7.48 3.17 6.90
C ALA A 42 -6.42 4.15 6.35
N MET A 43 -5.77 3.80 5.24
CA MET A 43 -4.65 4.57 4.69
C MET A 43 -5.07 5.84 3.95
N VAL A 44 -6.21 5.85 3.25
CA VAL A 44 -6.70 7.02 2.50
C VAL A 44 -6.84 8.27 3.39
N PRO A 45 -7.60 8.25 4.51
CA PRO A 45 -7.73 9.42 5.37
C PRO A 45 -6.39 9.80 6.02
N LEU A 46 -5.54 8.83 6.35
CA LEU A 46 -4.22 9.07 6.92
C LEU A 46 -3.31 9.82 5.94
N LEU A 47 -3.28 9.39 4.68
CA LEU A 47 -2.53 10.04 3.61
C LEU A 47 -3.04 11.44 3.33
N LYS A 48 -4.37 11.64 3.29
CA LYS A 48 -4.98 12.98 3.19
C LYS A 48 -4.52 13.89 4.33
N GLN A 49 -4.55 13.41 5.58
CA GLN A 49 -4.06 14.18 6.73
C GLN A 49 -2.56 14.49 6.63
N TYR A 50 -1.75 13.53 6.19
CA TYR A 50 -0.32 13.72 6.00
C TYR A 50 -0.04 14.85 4.99
N VAL A 51 -0.63 14.81 3.79
CA VAL A 51 -0.37 15.82 2.75
C VAL A 51 -0.86 17.22 3.14
N VAL A 52 -1.90 17.32 3.96
CA VAL A 52 -2.35 18.59 4.57
C VAL A 52 -1.36 19.06 5.63
N ASN A 53 -0.91 18.18 6.53
CA ASN A 53 0.02 18.53 7.60
C ASN A 53 1.37 19.03 7.08
N VAL A 54 1.86 18.50 5.95
CA VAL A 54 3.10 18.97 5.32
C VAL A 54 2.88 20.19 4.41
N GLY A 55 1.64 20.66 4.28
CA GLY A 55 1.29 21.87 3.52
C GLY A 55 1.43 21.71 2.01
N LEU A 56 1.17 20.51 1.48
CA LEU A 56 1.14 20.25 0.04
C LEU A 56 -0.26 20.39 -0.56
N VAL A 57 -1.30 20.30 0.28
CA VAL A 57 -2.70 20.48 -0.11
C VAL A 57 -3.45 21.20 1.01
N GLY A 58 -4.51 21.94 0.68
CA GLY A 58 -5.34 22.61 1.69
C GLY A 58 -6.28 21.65 2.42
N THR A 59 -6.92 22.15 3.48
CA THR A 59 -7.80 21.37 4.37
C THR A 59 -9.09 20.90 3.69
N GLU A 60 -9.45 21.46 2.53
CA GLU A 60 -10.61 21.10 1.73
C GLU A 60 -10.65 19.60 1.37
N VAL A 61 -9.49 18.97 1.19
CA VAL A 61 -9.40 17.55 0.83
C VAL A 61 -9.81 16.58 1.94
N LEU A 62 -9.88 17.08 3.18
CA LEU A 62 -10.32 16.31 4.35
C LEU A 62 -11.85 16.19 4.40
N SER A 63 -12.59 17.00 3.62
CA SER A 63 -14.03 16.85 3.50
C SER A 63 -14.37 15.44 2.99
N PRO A 64 -15.33 14.73 3.62
CA PRO A 64 -15.81 13.43 3.13
C PRO A 64 -16.31 13.47 1.69
N ASP A 65 -16.90 14.61 1.28
CA ASP A 65 -17.50 14.82 -0.03
C ASP A 65 -16.57 15.54 -1.00
N PHE A 66 -15.26 15.54 -0.75
CA PHE A 66 -14.30 16.15 -1.67
C PHE A 66 -14.29 15.40 -3.02
N GLN A 67 -14.82 16.06 -4.06
CA GLN A 67 -14.81 15.59 -5.45
C GLN A 67 -13.75 16.28 -6.33
N GLY A 68 -12.92 17.13 -5.73
CA GLY A 68 -11.84 17.81 -6.44
C GLY A 68 -10.71 16.86 -6.84
N GLN A 69 -9.81 17.35 -7.69
CA GLN A 69 -8.60 16.62 -8.06
C GLN A 69 -7.46 16.97 -7.09
N PHE A 70 -6.67 15.96 -6.72
CA PHE A 70 -5.43 16.19 -5.99
C PHE A 70 -4.37 16.77 -6.92
N PRO A 71 -3.48 17.65 -6.43
CA PRO A 71 -2.34 18.12 -7.20
C PRO A 71 -1.51 16.95 -7.74
N PRO A 72 -1.01 17.02 -9.00
CA PRO A 72 -0.20 15.96 -9.60
C PRO A 72 1.00 15.55 -8.74
N GLU A 73 1.54 16.50 -7.98
CA GLU A 73 2.69 16.33 -7.08
C GLU A 73 2.43 15.32 -5.96
N VAL A 74 1.21 15.18 -5.45
CA VAL A 74 0.92 14.26 -4.32
C VAL A 74 0.35 12.92 -4.77
N LEU A 75 -0.08 12.81 -6.03
CA LEU A 75 -0.59 11.57 -6.62
C LEU A 75 0.33 10.35 -6.43
N PRO A 76 1.67 10.47 -6.54
CA PRO A 76 2.56 9.31 -6.42
C PRO A 76 2.41 8.56 -5.10
N LEU A 77 2.10 9.27 -4.01
CA LEU A 77 1.84 8.67 -2.70
C LEU A 77 0.61 7.76 -2.70
N PHE A 78 -0.46 8.17 -3.38
CA PHE A 78 -1.70 7.40 -3.49
C PHE A 78 -1.50 6.19 -4.40
N TYR A 79 -0.81 6.34 -5.54
CA TYR A 79 -0.46 5.22 -6.40
C TYR A 79 0.45 4.21 -5.68
N ALA A 80 1.46 4.67 -4.96
CA ALA A 80 2.34 3.84 -4.14
C ALA A 80 1.55 3.05 -3.09
N MET A 81 0.62 3.71 -2.38
CA MET A 81 -0.26 3.07 -1.40
C MET A 81 -1.15 2.00 -2.05
N MET A 82 -1.75 2.29 -3.21
CA MET A 82 -2.57 1.33 -3.97
C MET A 82 -1.76 0.11 -4.42
N PHE A 83 -0.56 0.32 -4.96
CA PHE A 83 0.32 -0.79 -5.35
C PHE A 83 0.74 -1.62 -4.16
N GLY A 84 1.18 -0.99 -3.06
CA GLY A 84 1.51 -1.68 -1.82
C GLY A 84 0.33 -2.51 -1.30
N ALA A 85 -0.84 -1.89 -1.16
CA ALA A 85 -2.03 -2.55 -0.64
C ALA A 85 -2.55 -3.66 -1.54
N THR A 86 -2.28 -3.64 -2.85
CA THR A 86 -2.80 -4.68 -3.76
C THR A 86 -1.82 -5.83 -3.92
N LEU A 87 -0.53 -5.52 -4.08
CA LEU A 87 0.52 -6.50 -4.35
C LEU A 87 1.04 -7.16 -3.08
N GLY A 88 0.99 -6.45 -1.94
CA GLY A 88 1.43 -6.97 -0.66
C GLY A 88 0.65 -8.21 -0.20
N GLY A 89 -0.66 -8.27 -0.51
CA GLY A 89 -1.51 -9.43 -0.22
C GLY A 89 -1.02 -10.76 -0.83
N ASN A 90 -0.13 -10.72 -1.82
CA ASN A 90 0.49 -11.90 -2.42
C ASN A 90 1.61 -12.52 -1.55
N GLY A 91 2.05 -11.81 -0.50
CA GLY A 91 3.15 -12.26 0.35
C GLY A 91 2.82 -13.49 1.20
N THR A 92 1.57 -13.62 1.66
CA THR A 92 1.15 -14.74 2.51
C THR A 92 -0.18 -15.33 2.11
N LEU A 93 -0.46 -16.54 2.60
CA LEU A 93 -1.71 -17.24 2.33
C LEU A 93 -2.93 -16.50 2.88
N VAL A 94 -2.78 -15.71 3.94
CA VAL A 94 -3.88 -14.98 4.59
C VAL A 94 -4.01 -13.53 4.12
N GLY A 95 -3.01 -13.02 3.39
CA GLY A 95 -2.99 -11.63 2.93
C GLY A 95 -4.11 -11.28 1.97
N ALA A 96 -4.61 -12.26 1.21
CA ALA A 96 -5.74 -12.08 0.30
C ALA A 96 -6.74 -13.24 0.39
N SER A 97 -8.02 -12.91 0.25
CA SER A 97 -9.10 -13.91 0.22
C SER A 97 -8.96 -14.88 -0.96
N SER A 98 -8.46 -14.42 -2.10
CA SER A 98 -8.16 -15.24 -3.28
C SER A 98 -7.16 -16.37 -2.96
N ASN A 99 -6.14 -16.09 -2.14
CA ASN A 99 -5.14 -17.08 -1.75
C ASN A 99 -5.76 -18.20 -0.91
N ILE A 100 -6.63 -17.84 0.03
CA ILE A 100 -7.38 -18.80 0.86
C ILE A 100 -8.31 -19.66 0.01
N VAL A 101 -9.06 -19.04 -0.91
CA VAL A 101 -9.96 -19.74 -1.83
C VAL A 101 -9.17 -20.72 -2.72
N ALA A 102 -8.05 -20.28 -3.30
CA ALA A 102 -7.21 -21.13 -4.13
C ALA A 102 -6.65 -22.33 -3.35
N ALA A 103 -6.19 -22.13 -2.11
CA ALA A 103 -5.74 -23.22 -1.25
C ALA A 103 -6.87 -24.16 -0.85
N GLY A 104 -8.08 -23.64 -0.59
CA GLY A 104 -9.26 -24.45 -0.30
C GLY A 104 -9.66 -25.35 -1.48
N ILE A 105 -9.64 -24.82 -2.70
CA ILE A 105 -9.89 -25.60 -3.92
C ILE A 105 -8.81 -26.68 -4.09
N ALA A 106 -7.54 -26.35 -3.85
CA ALA A 106 -6.45 -27.33 -3.94
C ALA A 106 -6.60 -28.46 -2.91
N GLU A 107 -7.01 -28.14 -1.69
CA GLU A 107 -7.32 -29.13 -0.63
C GLU A 107 -8.44 -30.08 -1.05
N GLN A 108 -9.52 -29.56 -1.67
CA GLN A 108 -10.64 -30.37 -2.17
C GLN A 108 -10.20 -31.41 -3.23
N HIS A 109 -9.10 -31.15 -3.94
CA HIS A 109 -8.51 -32.07 -4.92
C HIS A 109 -7.33 -32.88 -4.35
N GLY A 110 -7.19 -32.96 -3.03
CA GLY A 110 -6.15 -33.73 -2.34
C GLY A 110 -4.74 -33.11 -2.42
N ARG A 111 -4.63 -31.82 -2.78
CA ARG A 111 -3.36 -31.08 -2.90
C ARG A 111 -3.26 -29.96 -1.87
N ARG A 112 -2.87 -30.31 -0.65
CA ARG A 112 -2.73 -29.34 0.44
C ARG A 112 -1.64 -28.29 0.19
N ILE A 113 -2.04 -27.01 0.31
CA ILE A 113 -1.13 -25.87 0.33
C ILE A 113 -1.02 -25.37 1.78
N THR A 114 0.11 -25.66 2.41
CA THR A 114 0.37 -25.16 3.78
C THR A 114 0.78 -23.69 3.75
N PHE A 115 0.57 -22.99 4.86
CA PHE A 115 1.01 -21.60 5.03
C PHE A 115 2.51 -21.44 4.70
N GLN A 116 3.36 -22.32 5.23
CA GLN A 116 4.80 -22.29 4.96
C GLN A 116 5.13 -22.55 3.49
N ARG A 117 4.41 -23.45 2.82
CA ARG A 117 4.59 -23.70 1.38
C ARG A 117 4.24 -22.46 0.58
N PHE A 118 3.12 -21.80 0.88
CA PHE A 118 2.73 -20.56 0.22
C PHE A 118 3.78 -19.48 0.46
N LEU A 119 4.20 -19.27 1.71
CA LEU A 119 5.15 -18.22 2.11
C LEU A 119 6.48 -18.28 1.32
N ARG A 120 7.00 -19.49 1.06
CA ARG A 120 8.24 -19.71 0.29
C ARG A 120 8.17 -19.17 -1.14
N TYR A 121 6.98 -19.11 -1.74
CA TYR A 121 6.77 -18.54 -3.08
C TYR A 121 6.22 -17.12 -3.01
N GLY A 122 5.30 -16.86 -2.08
CA GLY A 122 4.60 -15.59 -1.91
C GLY A 122 5.54 -14.44 -1.59
N ILE A 123 6.46 -14.60 -0.61
CA ILE A 123 7.38 -13.51 -0.24
C ILE A 123 8.28 -13.10 -1.42
N PRO A 124 9.01 -14.02 -2.10
CA PRO A 124 9.82 -13.63 -3.26
C PRO A 124 9.02 -12.95 -4.37
N VAL A 125 7.82 -13.46 -4.68
CA VAL A 125 6.94 -12.88 -5.70
C VAL A 125 6.48 -11.48 -5.29
N MET A 126 6.01 -11.31 -4.06
CA MET A 126 5.61 -10.02 -3.50
C MET A 126 6.79 -9.03 -3.55
N THR A 127 7.98 -9.43 -3.12
CA THR A 127 9.16 -8.55 -3.14
C THR A 127 9.47 -8.08 -4.55
N LEU A 128 9.48 -8.98 -5.54
CA LEU A 128 9.71 -8.60 -6.95
C LEU A 128 8.62 -7.66 -7.48
N GLN A 129 7.36 -7.91 -7.14
CA GLN A 129 6.24 -7.05 -7.51
C GLN A 129 6.38 -5.64 -6.91
N LEU A 130 6.70 -5.54 -5.61
CA LEU A 130 6.88 -4.25 -4.94
C LEU A 130 8.08 -3.47 -5.50
N ILE A 131 9.20 -4.15 -5.79
CA ILE A 131 10.36 -3.53 -6.45
C ILE A 131 9.97 -3.01 -7.84
N THR A 132 9.25 -3.82 -8.63
CA THR A 132 8.81 -3.43 -9.97
C THR A 132 7.88 -2.22 -9.91
N SER A 133 6.95 -2.19 -8.96
CA SER A 133 6.07 -1.04 -8.75
C SER A 133 6.81 0.19 -8.25
N ALA A 134 7.83 0.03 -7.40
CA ALA A 134 8.69 1.13 -6.97
C ALA A 134 9.41 1.76 -8.17
N LEU A 135 10.00 0.94 -9.05
CA LEU A 135 10.62 1.41 -10.29
C LEU A 135 9.62 2.12 -11.20
N PHE A 136 8.41 1.57 -11.35
CA PHE A 136 7.34 2.21 -12.13
C PHE A 136 6.96 3.58 -11.58
N VAL A 137 6.77 3.70 -10.25
CA VAL A 137 6.43 4.98 -9.61
C VAL A 137 7.55 6.00 -9.82
N ILE A 138 8.81 5.59 -9.70
CA ILE A 138 9.96 6.46 -9.95
C ILE A 138 9.96 6.97 -11.39
N VAL A 139 9.89 6.06 -12.37
CA VAL A 139 9.99 6.44 -13.78
C VAL A 139 8.80 7.27 -14.25
N ARG A 140 7.58 6.98 -13.75
CA ARG A 140 6.36 7.64 -14.22
C ARG A 140 6.12 9.01 -13.60
N PHE A 141 6.58 9.23 -12.36
CA PHE A 141 6.19 10.42 -11.59
C PHE A 141 7.37 11.24 -11.06
N LEU A 142 8.58 10.68 -11.00
CA LEU A 142 9.74 11.33 -10.39
C LEU A 142 10.87 11.62 -11.39
N LEU A 143 10.75 11.13 -12.63
CA LEU A 143 11.56 11.47 -13.80
C LEU A 143 10.70 12.24 -14.79
#